data_AF-A0AAV7RUW9-F1
#
_entry.id   AF-A0AAV7RUW9-F1
#
_cell.length_a   1.000
_cell.length_b   1.000
_cell.length_c   1.000
_cell.angle_alpha   90.00
_cell.angle_beta   90.00
_cell.angle_gamma   90.00
#
_symmetry.space_group_name_H-M   'P 1'
#
loop_
_entity.id
_entity.type
_entity.pdbx_description
1 polymer ?
#
loop_
_entity_poly.entity_id
_entity_poly.type
_entity_poly.pdbx_seq_one_letter_code
_entity_poly.pdbx_strand_id
1 'polypeptide(L)'
;MFKCGIAYPRCKWILPLLLLCAIVFDIIALSGSGWVETESGREYASLWRKCTTNPDSCESLMGNAWAKATAALLIIGFIILIICFLLSFVALCVPNMGLLRVVGGLLFLAVILQIISLIIYPVRYTEELALGADRYMYSWTYGFGWASTIVMFGCAIFFCCLPRYEDELLGNVKTKYFYTSG
;
A
#
# COMPACT_ATOMS: atom_id res chain seq x y z
N MET A 1 -14.02 31.28 -1.75
CA MET A 1 -12.60 31.04 -1.39
C MET A 1 -12.56 30.09 -0.20
N PHE A 2 -12.17 28.82 -0.39
CA PHE A 2 -11.96 27.91 0.72
C PHE A 2 -10.75 28.39 1.55
N LYS A 3 -11.02 29.09 2.66
CA LYS A 3 -10.03 29.46 3.68
C LYS A 3 -9.68 28.27 4.59
N CYS A 4 -9.40 27.11 4.02
CA CYS A 4 -8.71 26.03 4.71
C CYS A 4 -7.35 25.85 4.04
N GLY A 5 -6.45 26.82 4.24
CA GLY A 5 -5.03 26.50 4.18
C GLY A 5 -4.80 25.45 5.26
N ILE A 6 -4.32 24.27 4.87
CA ILE A 6 -3.99 23.20 5.80
C ILE A 6 -3.14 23.81 6.92
N ALA A 7 -3.67 23.83 8.14
CA ALA A 7 -2.89 24.18 9.31
C ALA A 7 -1.82 23.09 9.50
N TYR A 8 -0.66 23.30 8.88
CA TYR A 8 0.48 22.39 8.85
C TYR A 8 0.78 21.65 10.17
N PRO A 9 0.75 22.30 11.36
CA PRO A 9 1.03 21.60 12.62
C PRO A 9 0.02 20.50 12.98
N ARG A 10 -1.23 20.56 12.49
CA ARG A 10 -2.27 19.55 12.74
C ARG A 10 -2.28 18.43 11.70
N CYS A 11 -2.00 18.77 10.44
CA CYS A 11 -2.06 17.79 9.34
C CYS A 11 -0.74 17.05 9.09
N LYS A 12 0.37 17.46 9.70
CA LYS A 12 1.68 16.79 9.50
C LYS A 12 1.66 15.28 9.83
N TRP A 13 0.77 14.85 10.71
CA TRP A 13 0.66 13.44 11.12
C TRP A 13 -0.27 12.59 10.25
N ILE A 14 -1.03 13.20 9.34
CA ILE A 14 -1.99 12.48 8.48
C ILE A 14 -1.23 11.48 7.59
N LEU A 15 -0.12 11.90 6.98
CA LEU A 15 0.66 11.03 6.09
C LEU A 15 1.27 9.82 6.80
N PRO A 16 2.00 9.95 7.93
CA PRO A 16 2.45 8.80 8.70
C PRO A 16 1.31 7.90 9.17
N LEU A 17 0.17 8.47 9.56
CA LEU A 17 -1.00 7.69 9.98
C LEU A 17 -1.56 6.85 8.82
N LEU A 18 -1.63 7.42 7.62
CA LEU A 18 -2.03 6.69 6.41
C LEU A 18 -1.05 5.57 6.06
N LEU A 19 0.26 5.80 6.20
CA LEU A 19 1.27 4.75 6.03
C LEU A 19 1.13 3.64 7.09
N LEU A 20 0.78 3.99 8.33
CA LEU A 20 0.49 3.00 9.37
C LEU A 20 -0.75 2.16 9.00
N CYS A 21 -1.81 2.79 8.49
CA CYS A 21 -2.97 2.06 7.98
C CYS A 21 -2.58 1.11 6.83
N ALA A 22 -1.74 1.57 5.89
CA ALA A 22 -1.22 0.72 4.81
C ALA A 22 -0.44 -0.49 5.35
N ILE A 23 0.40 -0.30 6.38
CA ILE A 23 1.11 -1.40 7.05
C ILE A 23 0.13 -2.44 7.61
N VAL A 24 -0.94 -1.99 8.27
CA VAL A 24 -1.96 -2.91 8.81
C VAL A 24 -2.65 -3.68 7.69
N PHE A 25 -3.01 -3.01 6.60
CA PHE A 25 -3.63 -3.66 5.44
C PHE A 25 -2.70 -4.66 4.75
N ASP A 26 -1.41 -4.35 4.61
CA ASP A 26 -0.41 -5.28 4.09
C ASP A 26 -0.21 -6.49 5.00
N ILE A 27 -0.22 -6.32 6.32
CA ILE A 27 -0.15 -7.44 7.27
C ILE A 27 -1.36 -8.36 7.06
N ILE A 28 -2.57 -7.80 6.97
CA ILE A 28 -3.79 -8.58 6.72
C ILE A 28 -3.69 -9.32 5.37
N ALA A 29 -3.17 -8.67 4.33
CA ALA A 29 -2.97 -9.30 3.03
C ALA A 29 -1.93 -10.44 3.11
N LEU A 30 -0.79 -10.23 3.79
CA LEU A 30 0.27 -11.23 3.95
C LEU A 30 -0.16 -12.42 4.81
N SER A 31 -0.86 -12.19 5.93
CA SER A 31 -1.29 -13.25 6.84
C SER A 31 -2.66 -13.84 6.50
N GLY A 32 -3.39 -13.21 5.58
CA GLY A 32 -4.75 -13.57 5.20
C GLY A 32 -4.87 -15.00 4.70
N SER A 33 -5.83 -15.74 5.26
CA SER A 33 -6.00 -17.17 4.96
C SER A 33 -6.60 -17.45 3.58
N GLY A 34 -7.26 -16.48 2.94
CA GLY A 34 -7.87 -16.66 1.62
C GLY A 34 -7.85 -15.36 0.84
N TRP A 35 -6.99 -15.26 -0.17
CA TRP A 35 -7.03 -14.22 -1.21
C TRP A 35 -8.13 -14.52 -2.23
N VAL A 36 -8.31 -15.80 -2.51
CA VAL A 36 -9.30 -16.35 -3.44
C VAL A 36 -10.06 -17.45 -2.72
N GLU A 37 -11.38 -17.45 -2.90
CA GLU A 37 -12.30 -18.41 -2.30
C GLU A 37 -13.29 -18.88 -3.37
N THR A 38 -13.75 -20.13 -3.33
CA THR A 38 -14.83 -20.60 -4.21
C THR A 38 -16.18 -20.06 -3.75
N GLU A 39 -17.13 -19.84 -4.67
CA GLU A 39 -18.53 -19.48 -4.33
C GLU A 39 -19.18 -20.45 -3.33
N SER A 40 -18.81 -21.74 -3.39
CA SER A 40 -19.29 -22.77 -2.48
C SER A 40 -18.65 -22.73 -1.07
N GLY A 41 -17.63 -21.87 -0.87
CA GLY A 41 -16.84 -21.78 0.37
C GLY A 41 -15.96 -23.02 0.64
N ARG A 42 -15.86 -23.94 -0.32
CA ARG A 42 -15.21 -25.24 -0.12
C ARG A 42 -13.71 -25.19 -0.30
N GLU A 43 -13.19 -24.31 -1.15
CA GLU A 43 -11.76 -24.09 -1.34
C GLU A 43 -11.40 -22.62 -1.10
N TYR A 44 -10.28 -22.42 -0.42
CA TYR A 44 -9.69 -21.11 -0.22
C TYR A 44 -8.18 -21.18 -0.43
N ALA A 45 -7.64 -20.16 -1.08
CA ALA A 45 -6.23 -20.05 -1.37
C ALA A 45 -5.69 -18.72 -0.86
N SER A 46 -4.69 -18.82 0.01
CA SER A 46 -3.84 -17.71 0.42
C SER A 46 -2.64 -17.58 -0.51
N LEU A 47 -1.84 -16.53 -0.27
CA LEU A 47 -0.52 -16.37 -0.87
C LEU A 47 0.39 -17.59 -0.67
N TRP A 48 0.23 -18.33 0.44
CA TRP A 48 1.16 -19.38 0.89
C TRP A 48 0.69 -20.80 0.61
N ARG A 49 -0.62 -21.03 0.67
CA ARG A 49 -1.24 -22.36 0.65
C ARG A 49 -2.63 -22.31 0.07
N LYS A 50 -3.03 -23.40 -0.59
CA LYS A 50 -4.38 -23.69 -1.04
C LYS A 50 -4.94 -24.79 -0.14
N CYS A 51 -6.13 -24.58 0.39
CA CYS A 51 -6.79 -25.52 1.29
C CYS A 51 -8.20 -25.78 0.77
N THR A 52 -8.69 -27.00 1.00
CA THR A 52 -10.10 -27.34 0.86
C THR A 52 -10.74 -27.56 2.24
N THR A 53 -12.06 -27.73 2.29
CA THR A 53 -12.83 -27.94 3.53
C THR A 53 -12.40 -29.19 4.28
N ASN A 54 -11.83 -30.19 3.60
CA ASN A 54 -11.22 -31.32 4.28
C ASN A 54 -9.92 -30.86 5.00
N PRO A 55 -9.83 -31.03 6.33
CA PRO A 55 -8.76 -30.44 7.15
C PRO A 55 -7.34 -30.96 6.82
N ASP A 56 -7.24 -32.12 6.17
CA ASP A 56 -5.96 -32.77 5.83
C ASP A 56 -5.41 -32.39 4.45
N SER A 57 -6.13 -31.57 3.67
CA SER A 57 -5.79 -31.26 2.27
C SER A 57 -5.46 -29.78 2.07
N CYS A 58 -4.42 -29.33 2.76
CA CYS A 58 -3.77 -28.05 2.49
C CYS A 58 -2.44 -28.29 1.77
N GLU A 59 -2.31 -27.76 0.56
CA GLU A 59 -1.09 -27.83 -0.23
C GLU A 59 -0.38 -26.48 -0.24
N SER A 60 0.96 -26.51 -0.22
CA SER A 60 1.75 -25.28 -0.27
C SER A 60 1.84 -24.76 -1.71
N LEU A 61 1.46 -23.49 -1.91
CA LEU A 61 1.65 -22.80 -3.19
C LEU A 61 3.12 -22.44 -3.43
N MET A 62 3.95 -22.47 -2.39
CA MET A 62 5.39 -22.20 -2.48
C MET A 62 6.15 -23.27 -3.27
N GLY A 63 5.51 -24.30 -3.81
CA GLY A 63 6.11 -25.14 -4.86
C GLY A 63 6.28 -24.37 -6.18
N ASN A 64 5.36 -23.45 -6.49
CA ASN A 64 5.30 -22.77 -7.77
C ASN A 64 6.22 -21.54 -7.82
N ALA A 65 7.00 -21.42 -8.90
CA ALA A 65 7.95 -20.31 -9.07
C ALA A 65 7.26 -18.93 -9.08
N TRP A 66 6.10 -18.83 -9.72
CA TRP A 66 5.33 -17.58 -9.76
C TRP A 66 4.80 -17.20 -8.37
N ALA A 67 4.34 -18.17 -7.55
CA ALA A 67 3.83 -17.91 -6.22
C ALA A 67 4.94 -17.42 -5.27
N LYS A 68 6.14 -18.02 -5.37
CA LYS A 68 7.34 -17.53 -4.68
C LYS A 68 7.68 -16.09 -5.10
N ALA A 69 7.64 -15.80 -6.39
CA ALA A 69 7.92 -14.46 -6.91
C ALA A 69 6.91 -13.43 -6.39
N THR A 70 5.61 -13.75 -6.46
CA THR A 70 4.54 -12.93 -5.89
C THR A 70 4.79 -12.65 -4.41
N ALA A 71 5.03 -13.69 -3.60
CA ALA A 71 5.27 -13.51 -2.16
C ALA A 71 6.53 -12.67 -1.89
N ALA A 72 7.62 -12.90 -2.62
CA ALA A 72 8.85 -12.12 -2.47
C ALA A 72 8.64 -10.64 -2.83
N LEU A 73 7.94 -10.34 -3.93
CA LEU A 73 7.64 -8.96 -4.34
C LEU A 73 6.77 -8.24 -3.31
N LEU A 74 5.74 -8.90 -2.77
CA LEU A 74 4.88 -8.34 -1.74
C LEU A 74 5.67 -8.04 -0.44
N ILE A 75 6.51 -8.99 0.00
CA ILE A 75 7.34 -8.83 1.20
C ILE A 75 8.38 -7.72 1.03
N ILE A 76 9.06 -7.65 -0.12
CA ILE A 76 10.04 -6.58 -0.38
C ILE A 76 9.34 -5.22 -0.38
N GLY A 77 8.18 -5.11 -1.03
CA GLY A 77 7.36 -3.90 -0.99
C GLY A 77 6.96 -3.51 0.45
N PHE A 78 6.54 -4.49 1.25
CA PHE A 78 6.19 -4.29 2.66
C PHE A 78 7.38 -3.82 3.52
N ILE A 79 8.57 -4.39 3.33
CA ILE A 79 9.79 -3.95 4.02
C ILE A 79 10.11 -2.50 3.67
N ILE A 80 10.01 -2.13 2.38
CA ILE A 80 10.21 -0.75 1.94
C ILE A 80 9.17 0.18 2.58
N LEU A 81 7.90 -0.24 2.66
CA LEU A 81 6.85 0.52 3.35
C LEU A 81 7.19 0.79 4.82
N ILE A 82 7.66 -0.21 5.57
CA ILE A 82 8.09 -0.03 6.97
C ILE A 82 9.22 1.00 7.06
N ILE A 83 10.23 0.90 6.18
CA ILE A 83 11.34 1.87 6.13
C ILE A 83 10.81 3.28 5.84
N CYS A 84 9.93 3.43 4.85
CA CYS A 84 9.30 4.70 4.50
C CYS A 84 8.49 5.29 5.67
N PHE A 85 7.76 4.46 6.42
CA PHE A 85 7.05 4.90 7.61
C PHE A 85 8.01 5.49 8.66
N LEU A 86 9.09 4.78 8.99
CA LEU A 86 10.10 5.25 9.95
C LEU A 86 10.78 6.55 9.47
N LEU A 87 11.19 6.60 8.20
CA LEU A 87 11.79 7.78 7.61
C LEU A 87 10.83 8.97 7.59
N SER A 88 9.54 8.75 7.28
CA SER A 88 8.52 9.80 7.30
C SER A 88 8.36 10.42 8.69
N PHE A 89 8.42 9.61 9.75
CA PHE A 89 8.34 10.09 11.12
C PHE A 89 9.54 11.00 11.45
N VAL A 90 10.75 10.60 11.06
CA VAL A 90 11.97 11.41 11.24
C VAL A 90 11.90 12.70 10.44
N ALA A 91 11.50 12.65 9.16
CA ALA A 91 11.42 13.80 8.27
C ALA A 91 10.41 14.87 8.73
N LEU A 92 9.35 14.46 9.42
CA LEU A 92 8.31 15.36 9.93
C LEU A 92 8.58 15.84 11.36
N CYS A 93 9.40 15.11 12.13
CA CYS A 93 9.92 15.59 13.41
C CYS A 93 11.03 16.63 13.21
N VAL A 94 11.95 16.35 12.29
CA VAL A 94 13.05 17.23 11.91
C VAL A 94 12.85 17.58 10.44
N PRO A 95 12.31 18.77 10.11
CA PRO A 95 11.93 19.13 8.74
C PRO A 95 13.13 19.05 7.80
N ASN A 96 13.23 17.94 7.07
CA ASN A 96 14.27 17.66 6.10
C ASN A 96 13.62 17.35 4.75
N MET A 97 13.46 18.38 3.92
CA MET A 97 12.71 18.31 2.66
C MET A 97 13.33 17.37 1.63
N GLY A 98 14.66 17.16 1.68
CA GLY A 98 15.34 16.17 0.83
C GLY A 98 14.89 14.74 1.17
N LEU A 99 14.75 14.44 2.46
CA LEU A 99 14.34 13.13 2.95
C LEU A 99 12.88 12.80 2.58
N LEU A 100 11.98 13.81 2.57
CA LEU A 100 10.60 13.61 2.10
C LEU A 100 10.55 13.13 0.65
N ARG A 101 11.38 13.70 -0.24
CA ARG A 101 11.40 13.31 -1.66
C ARG A 101 11.95 11.89 -1.84
N VAL A 102 12.93 11.50 -1.03
CA VAL A 102 13.46 10.11 -1.00
C VAL A 102 12.37 9.13 -0.56
N VAL A 103 11.61 9.45 0.50
CA VAL A 103 10.47 8.63 0.95
C VAL A 103 9.44 8.47 -0.16
N GLY A 104 9.08 9.55 -0.86
CA GLY A 104 8.15 9.48 -1.99
C GLY A 104 8.65 8.55 -3.11
N GLY A 105 9.93 8.64 -3.47
CA GLY A 105 10.54 7.76 -4.47
C GLY A 105 10.56 6.28 -4.05
N LEU A 106 10.90 6.00 -2.79
CA LEU A 106 10.88 4.64 -2.25
C LEU A 106 9.45 4.07 -2.20
N LEU A 107 8.44 4.88 -1.87
CA LEU A 107 7.04 4.46 -1.91
C LEU A 107 6.59 4.13 -3.35
N PHE A 108 7.02 4.88 -4.36
CA PHE A 108 6.75 4.52 -5.76
C PHE A 108 7.33 3.15 -6.13
N LEU A 109 8.57 2.87 -5.70
CA LEU A 109 9.18 1.56 -5.90
C LEU A 109 8.38 0.46 -5.22
N ALA A 110 7.97 0.64 -3.95
CA ALA A 110 7.14 -0.31 -3.23
C ALA A 110 5.79 -0.57 -3.93
N VAL A 111 5.13 0.49 -4.42
CA VAL A 111 3.87 0.41 -5.17
C VAL A 111 4.05 -0.43 -6.44
N ILE A 112 5.12 -0.21 -7.20
CA ILE A 112 5.37 -0.99 -8.43
C ILE A 112 5.52 -2.48 -8.09
N LEU A 113 6.31 -2.82 -7.07
CA LEU A 113 6.50 -4.21 -6.65
C LEU A 113 5.18 -4.87 -6.20
N GLN A 114 4.35 -4.16 -5.43
CA GLN A 114 3.06 -4.67 -4.98
C GLN A 114 2.04 -4.80 -6.10
N ILE A 115 1.97 -3.84 -7.04
CA ILE A 115 1.10 -3.95 -8.22
C ILE A 115 1.46 -5.19 -9.03
N ILE A 116 2.75 -5.43 -9.28
CA ILE A 116 3.21 -6.60 -10.02
C ILE A 116 2.77 -7.87 -9.28
N SER A 117 2.96 -7.95 -7.97
CA SER A 117 2.50 -9.07 -7.15
C SER A 117 0.98 -9.29 -7.26
N LEU A 118 0.19 -8.22 -7.07
CA LEU A 118 -1.27 -8.27 -7.08
C LEU A 118 -1.86 -8.63 -8.46
N ILE A 119 -1.13 -8.39 -9.55
CA ILE A 119 -1.54 -8.81 -10.90
C ILE A 119 -1.08 -10.24 -11.21
N ILE A 120 0.16 -10.60 -10.88
CA ILE A 120 0.68 -11.95 -11.17
C ILE A 120 -0.14 -13.02 -10.46
N TYR A 121 -0.50 -12.80 -9.19
CA TYR A 121 -1.25 -13.77 -8.40
C TYR A 121 -2.55 -14.24 -9.08
N PRO A 122 -3.53 -13.36 -9.38
CA PRO A 122 -4.77 -13.78 -10.02
C PRO A 122 -4.56 -14.35 -11.42
N VAL A 123 -3.68 -13.75 -12.24
CA VAL A 123 -3.43 -14.23 -13.61
C VAL A 123 -2.93 -15.67 -13.58
N ARG A 124 -1.88 -15.96 -12.81
CA ARG A 124 -1.30 -17.31 -12.73
C ARG A 124 -2.19 -18.29 -11.99
N TYR A 125 -2.87 -17.84 -10.94
CA TYR A 125 -3.82 -18.68 -10.22
C TYR A 125 -4.98 -19.12 -11.13
N THR A 126 -5.51 -18.22 -11.96
CA THR A 126 -6.58 -18.56 -12.91
C THR A 126 -6.11 -19.47 -14.06
N GLU A 127 -4.90 -19.27 -14.57
CA GLU A 127 -4.34 -20.12 -15.64
C GLU A 127 -4.00 -21.54 -15.16
N GLU A 128 -3.40 -21.68 -13.98
CA GLU A 128 -2.79 -22.93 -13.54
C GLU A 128 -3.63 -23.72 -12.51
N LEU A 129 -4.41 -23.04 -11.67
CA LEU A 129 -5.10 -23.67 -10.53
C LEU A 129 -6.63 -23.57 -10.56
N ALA A 130 -7.20 -22.73 -11.43
CA ALA A 130 -8.65 -22.55 -11.55
C ALA A 130 -9.32 -23.47 -12.59
N LEU A 131 -8.63 -24.53 -13.04
CA LEU A 131 -9.17 -25.50 -14.00
C LEU A 131 -10.27 -26.37 -13.37
N GLY A 132 -11.52 -25.90 -13.43
CA GLY A 132 -12.65 -26.78 -13.76
C GLY A 132 -13.67 -27.21 -12.69
N ALA A 133 -13.85 -26.53 -11.55
CA ALA A 133 -14.84 -27.01 -10.55
C ALA A 133 -15.81 -25.98 -9.97
N ASP A 134 -15.45 -24.70 -9.79
CA ASP A 134 -16.36 -23.68 -9.22
C ASP A 134 -15.91 -22.26 -9.61
N ARG A 135 -16.84 -21.29 -9.55
CA ARG A 135 -16.48 -19.87 -9.72
C ARG A 135 -15.67 -19.40 -8.52
N TYR A 136 -14.51 -18.82 -8.79
CA TYR A 136 -13.63 -18.23 -7.79
C TYR A 136 -13.96 -16.75 -7.60
N MET A 137 -14.03 -16.35 -6.33
CA MET A 137 -14.27 -15.00 -5.87
C MET A 137 -13.00 -14.48 -5.18
N TYR A 138 -12.70 -13.20 -5.36
CA TYR A 138 -11.67 -12.56 -4.55
C TYR A 138 -12.23 -12.21 -3.18
N SER A 139 -11.50 -12.60 -2.14
CA SER A 139 -11.87 -12.31 -0.76
C SER A 139 -11.37 -10.92 -0.34
N TRP A 140 -11.80 -10.48 0.84
CA TRP A 140 -11.42 -9.18 1.40
C TRP A 140 -9.91 -9.04 1.62
N THR A 141 -9.20 -10.14 1.91
CA THR A 141 -7.74 -10.10 2.14
C THR A 141 -6.97 -9.63 0.90
N TYR A 142 -7.42 -10.02 -0.29
CA TYR A 142 -6.88 -9.51 -1.55
C TYR A 142 -7.22 -8.02 -1.75
N GLY A 143 -8.44 -7.63 -1.38
CA GLY A 143 -8.86 -6.23 -1.37
C GLY A 143 -7.99 -5.35 -0.46
N PHE A 144 -7.56 -5.85 0.70
CA PHE A 144 -6.65 -5.12 1.59
C PHE A 144 -5.27 -4.88 0.96
N GLY A 145 -4.75 -5.83 0.16
CA GLY A 145 -3.53 -5.61 -0.61
C GLY A 145 -3.66 -4.44 -1.59
N TRP A 146 -4.76 -4.39 -2.36
CA TRP A 146 -5.04 -3.25 -3.25
C TRP A 146 -5.25 -1.94 -2.49
N ALA A 147 -5.97 -1.97 -1.37
CA ALA A 147 -6.21 -0.79 -0.54
C ALA A 147 -4.89 -0.20 -0.02
N SER A 148 -3.99 -1.06 0.49
CA SER A 148 -2.64 -0.66 0.89
C SER A 148 -1.86 0.00 -0.25
N THR A 149 -1.82 -0.64 -1.42
CA THR A 149 -1.13 -0.13 -2.61
C THR A 149 -1.67 1.25 -3.04
N ILE A 150 -2.99 1.46 -3.03
CA ILE A 150 -3.61 2.74 -3.39
C ILE A 150 -3.24 3.84 -2.37
N VAL A 151 -3.29 3.53 -1.08
CA VAL A 151 -2.91 4.47 -0.01
C VAL A 151 -1.44 4.85 -0.14
N MET A 152 -0.54 3.88 -0.39
CA MET A 152 0.88 4.13 -0.63
C MET A 152 1.11 5.00 -1.87
N PHE A 153 0.41 4.75 -2.97
CA PHE A 153 0.52 5.56 -4.18
C PHE A 153 0.12 7.02 -3.94
N GLY A 154 -1.00 7.24 -3.24
CA GLY A 154 -1.41 8.58 -2.82
C GLY A 154 -0.34 9.26 -1.96
N CYS A 155 0.18 8.55 -0.95
CA CYS A 155 1.26 9.06 -0.10
C CYS A 155 2.53 9.37 -0.88
N ALA A 156 2.92 8.54 -1.85
CA ALA A 156 4.09 8.75 -2.70
C ALA A 156 4.01 10.08 -3.46
N ILE A 157 2.84 10.37 -4.07
CA ILE A 157 2.59 11.64 -4.74
C ILE A 157 2.71 12.80 -3.76
N PHE A 158 2.06 12.71 -2.59
CA PHE A 158 2.11 13.78 -1.61
C PHE A 158 3.53 14.02 -1.09
N PHE A 159 4.30 12.99 -0.74
CA PHE A 159 5.68 13.14 -0.28
C PHE A 159 6.62 13.73 -1.34
N CYS A 160 6.41 13.41 -2.63
CA CYS A 160 7.16 14.02 -3.72
C CYS A 160 6.80 15.50 -3.95
N CYS A 161 5.53 15.87 -3.76
CA CYS A 161 5.02 17.21 -4.03
C CYS A 161 5.14 18.16 -2.83
N LEU A 162 5.13 17.66 -1.58
CA LEU A 162 5.17 18.47 -0.36
C LEU A 162 6.33 19.47 -0.32
N PRO A 163 7.57 19.10 -0.71
CA PRO A 163 8.71 20.02 -0.72
C PRO A 163 8.50 21.26 -1.60
N ARG A 164 7.59 21.23 -2.58
CA ARG A 164 7.29 22.40 -3.43
C ARG A 164 6.52 23.50 -2.70
N TYR A 165 5.88 23.15 -1.59
CA TYR A 165 5.08 24.06 -0.77
C TYR A 165 5.81 24.46 0.52
N GLU A 166 7.12 24.25 0.59
CA GLU A 166 7.97 24.50 1.76
C GLU A 166 7.73 25.87 2.41
N ASP A 167 7.67 26.94 1.61
CA ASP A 167 7.44 28.30 2.12
C ASP A 167 6.08 28.47 2.80
N GLU A 168 5.05 27.76 2.33
CA GLU A 168 3.71 27.75 2.92
C GLU A 168 3.67 26.92 4.21
N LEU A 169 4.43 25.82 4.26
CA LEU A 169 4.51 24.93 5.42
C LEU A 169 5.34 25.54 6.56
N LEU A 170 6.39 26.29 6.23
CA LEU A 170 7.23 27.01 7.19
C LEU A 170 6.62 28.35 7.63
N GLY A 171 5.52 28.79 7.01
CA GLY A 171 4.90 30.09 7.30
C GLY A 171 5.75 31.29 6.84
N ASN A 172 6.69 31.08 5.93
CA ASN A 172 7.54 32.12 5.35
C ASN A 172 6.83 32.92 4.24
N VAL A 173 5.58 32.58 3.91
CA VAL A 173 4.79 33.32 2.92
C VAL A 173 4.54 34.73 3.42
N LYS A 174 5.06 35.73 2.70
CA LYS A 174 4.69 37.13 2.93
C LYS A 174 3.18 37.28 2.79
N THR A 175 2.55 37.94 3.76
CA THR A 175 1.15 38.36 3.70
C THR A 175 0.91 39.11 2.39
N LYS A 176 0.16 38.52 1.46
CA LYS A 176 -0.32 39.24 0.26
C LYS A 176 -1.36 40.26 0.71
N TYR A 177 -0.93 41.51 0.88
CA TYR A 177 -1.86 42.62 1.07
C TYR A 177 -2.59 42.87 -0.24
N PHE A 178 -3.90 42.59 -0.27
CA PHE A 178 -4.76 43.09 -1.33
C PHE A 178 -4.96 44.58 -1.07
N TYR A 179 -4.34 45.43 -1.89
CA TYR A 179 -4.68 46.84 -1.92
C TYR A 179 -6.05 46.97 -2.60
N THR A 180 -7.09 47.16 -1.82
CA THR A 180 -8.37 47.64 -2.34
C THR A 180 -8.19 49.15 -2.56
N SER A 181 -7.77 49.56 -3.75
CA SER A 181 -7.91 50.95 -4.17
C SER A 181 -9.41 51.21 -4.38
N GLY A 182 -9.97 52.06 -3.53
CA GLY A 182 -11.37 52.49 -3.61
C GLY A 182 -11.69 53.33 -4.83
#